data_AF-H0HKM8-F1
#
_entry.id   AF-H0HKM8-F1
#
_cell.length_a   1.000
_cell.length_b   1.000
_cell.length_c   1.000
_cell.angle_alpha   90.00
_cell.angle_beta   90.00
_cell.angle_gamma   90.00
#
_symmetry.space_group_name_H-M   'P 1'
#
loop_
_entity.id
_entity.type
_entity.pdbx_description
1 polymer ?
#
loop_
_entity_poly.entity_id
_entity_poly.type
_entity_poly.pdbx_seq_one_letter_code
_entity_poly.pdbx_strand_id
1 'polypeptide(L)'
;MDWNAAIEKNREALKYVLAMLAGMAGLGNRQSAIASRQSASGPTQAADGPTDCLLPTADCRLTLPRHLHRAVLRLLRPAEAAARRLIIVAARGLVVALPPARPREPQPASRKPGPAQSILRNGVGTGIILPRYVPHPEVRGEAEPRRTFCLPLLDPLPRWGGSKRPAAGGIPRICFPGLTQPFPVPGAPAPDDPIDAARLNLRLQALGRALDDLPREARRFARWTARRRLACEQGRVGRSSPLKPGRAAALPKSFRRGRPAHEVHDILRDLHGLARWALEKPDTS
;
A
#
# COMPACT_ATOMS: atom_id res chain seq x y z
N MET A 1 -14.81 -15.71 -25.26
CA MET A 1 -14.12 -16.01 -23.98
C MET A 1 -15.10 -15.77 -22.85
N ASP A 2 -15.25 -16.74 -21.95
CA ASP A 2 -16.03 -16.55 -20.73
C ASP A 2 -15.20 -15.77 -19.70
N TRP A 3 -15.57 -14.50 -19.53
CA TRP A 3 -14.86 -13.59 -18.63
C TRP A 3 -15.17 -13.87 -17.16
N ASN A 4 -16.37 -14.37 -16.85
CA ASN A 4 -16.77 -14.64 -15.47
C ASN A 4 -16.02 -15.85 -14.94
N ALA A 5 -15.94 -16.93 -15.72
CA ALA A 5 -15.14 -18.10 -15.38
C ALA A 5 -13.64 -17.74 -15.20
N ALA A 6 -13.10 -16.87 -16.07
CA ALA A 6 -11.73 -16.40 -15.94
C ALA A 6 -11.51 -15.56 -14.68
N ILE A 7 -12.47 -14.70 -14.30
CA ILE A 7 -12.41 -13.89 -13.08
C ILE A 7 -12.43 -14.77 -11.84
N GLU A 8 -13.38 -15.70 -11.72
CA GLU A 8 -13.51 -16.55 -10.52
C GLU A 8 -12.33 -17.49 -10.36
N LYS A 9 -11.85 -18.14 -11.43
CA LYS A 9 -10.65 -18.98 -11.39
C LYS A 9 -9.44 -18.24 -10.83
N ASN A 10 -9.19 -17.02 -11.33
CA ASN A 10 -8.05 -16.22 -10.88
C ASN A 10 -8.26 -15.64 -9.47
N ARG A 11 -9.50 -15.35 -9.09
CA ARG A 11 -9.87 -14.90 -7.75
C ARG A 11 -9.59 -15.99 -6.72
N GLU A 12 -10.01 -17.23 -6.98
CA GLU A 12 -9.74 -18.38 -6.12
C GLU A 12 -8.25 -18.65 -5.99
N ALA A 13 -7.51 -18.67 -7.10
CA ALA A 13 -6.06 -18.83 -7.09
C ALA A 13 -5.35 -17.77 -6.22
N LEU A 14 -5.79 -16.50 -6.31
CA LEU A 14 -5.26 -15.44 -5.45
C LEU A 14 -5.64 -15.60 -3.97
N LYS A 15 -6.80 -16.17 -3.65
CA LYS A 15 -7.19 -16.50 -2.28
C LYS A 15 -6.29 -17.59 -1.68
N TYR A 16 -5.93 -18.62 -2.46
CA TYR A 16 -4.96 -19.63 -2.04
C TYR A 16 -3.58 -19.03 -1.77
N VAL A 17 -3.09 -18.17 -2.68
CA VAL A 17 -1.83 -17.44 -2.47
C VAL A 17 -1.90 -16.57 -1.21
N LEU A 18 -3.01 -15.87 -0.96
CA LEU A 18 -3.18 -15.05 0.24
C LEU A 18 -3.12 -15.89 1.53
N ALA A 19 -3.80 -17.04 1.56
CA ALA A 19 -3.76 -17.95 2.70
C ALA A 19 -2.33 -18.45 2.98
N MET A 20 -1.60 -18.85 1.93
CA MET A 20 -0.19 -19.23 2.03
C MET A 20 0.68 -18.10 2.59
N LEU A 21 0.50 -16.85 2.11
CA LEU A 21 1.26 -15.70 2.61
C LEU A 21 0.93 -15.36 4.07
N ALA A 22 -0.32 -15.51 4.49
CA ALA A 22 -0.73 -15.33 5.87
C ALA A 22 -0.12 -16.41 6.79
N GLY A 23 -0.01 -17.65 6.30
CA GLY A 23 0.70 -18.74 6.96
C GLY A 23 2.19 -18.44 7.12
N MET A 24 2.88 -18.04 6.04
CA MET A 24 4.29 -17.62 6.08
C MET A 24 4.56 -16.46 7.05
N ALA A 25 3.59 -15.55 7.20
CA ALA A 25 3.70 -14.41 8.10
C ALA A 25 3.37 -14.76 9.57
N GLY A 26 2.96 -16.01 9.86
CA GLY A 26 2.53 -16.42 11.19
C GLY A 26 1.22 -15.77 11.64
N LEU A 27 0.41 -15.27 10.70
CA LEU A 27 -0.83 -14.52 10.97
C LEU A 27 -2.07 -15.42 10.98
N GLY A 28 -1.99 -16.63 10.41
CA GLY A 28 -3.12 -17.58 10.34
C GLY A 28 -3.54 -18.18 11.69
N ASN A 29 -2.63 -18.32 12.66
CA ASN A 29 -2.88 -19.03 13.93
C ASN A 29 -3.02 -18.10 15.16
N ARG A 30 -2.81 -16.78 15.01
CA ARG A 30 -2.88 -15.85 16.16
C ARG A 30 -4.29 -15.34 16.47
N GLN A 31 -5.23 -15.40 15.53
CA GLN A 31 -6.62 -15.00 15.77
C GLN A 31 -7.35 -15.99 16.70
N SER A 32 -7.05 -17.29 16.61
CA SER A 32 -7.58 -18.32 17.50
C SER A 32 -6.96 -18.28 18.91
N ALA A 33 -5.69 -17.88 19.04
CA ALA A 33 -5.05 -17.73 20.35
C ALA A 33 -5.62 -16.55 21.17
N ILE A 34 -6.02 -15.45 20.51
CA ILE A 34 -6.64 -14.29 21.17
C ILE A 34 -8.12 -14.57 21.48
N ALA A 35 -8.83 -15.29 20.61
CA ALA A 35 -10.22 -15.69 20.85
C ALA A 35 -10.35 -16.72 21.97
N SER A 36 -9.43 -17.70 22.09
CA SER A 36 -9.51 -18.72 23.16
C SER A 36 -9.29 -18.16 24.57
N ARG A 37 -8.61 -17.02 24.71
CA ARG A 37 -8.41 -16.35 26.01
C ARG A 37 -9.64 -15.59 26.51
N GLN A 38 -10.61 -15.29 25.63
CA GLN A 38 -11.85 -14.61 26.01
C GLN A 38 -12.97 -15.59 26.39
N SER A 39 -12.80 -16.89 26.16
CA SER A 39 -13.81 -17.92 26.47
C SER A 39 -13.56 -18.68 27.77
N ALA A 40 -12.54 -18.32 28.56
CA ALA A 40 -12.29 -18.90 29.88
C ALA A 40 -12.49 -17.84 30.98
N SER A 41 -13.73 -17.38 31.15
CA SER A 41 -14.16 -16.65 32.36
C SER A 41 -15.23 -17.46 33.07
N GLY A 42 -14.80 -18.42 33.89
CA GLY A 42 -15.58 -19.04 34.95
C GLY A 42 -14.85 -18.84 36.29
N PRO A 43 -15.54 -18.52 37.40
CA PRO A 43 -14.89 -18.22 38.66
C PRO A 43 -14.54 -19.51 39.41
N THR A 44 -13.49 -19.48 40.23
CA THR A 44 -13.48 -19.83 41.68
C THR A 44 -12.04 -20.10 42.18
N GLN A 45 -11.60 -19.21 43.09
CA GLN A 45 -10.73 -19.38 44.28
C GLN A 45 -9.24 -19.79 44.17
N ALA A 46 -8.41 -18.78 44.49
CA ALA A 46 -7.37 -18.72 45.53
C ALA A 46 -6.27 -19.80 45.63
N ALA A 47 -5.02 -19.39 45.34
CA ALA A 47 -3.87 -19.57 46.25
C ALA A 47 -2.67 -18.72 45.80
N ASP A 48 -1.97 -18.19 46.81
CA ASP A 48 -0.89 -17.21 46.85
C ASP A 48 0.31 -17.34 45.89
N GLY A 49 0.77 -16.19 45.41
CA GLY A 49 2.12 -15.96 44.89
C GLY A 49 2.27 -14.52 44.37
N PRO A 50 3.31 -13.74 44.78
CA PRO A 50 3.48 -12.37 44.32
C PRO A 50 3.99 -12.42 42.87
N THR A 51 3.05 -12.46 41.93
CA THR A 51 3.35 -12.29 40.51
C THR A 51 3.31 -10.80 40.25
N ASP A 52 4.48 -10.18 40.32
CA ASP A 52 4.66 -8.77 40.01
C ASP A 52 3.95 -8.41 38.70
N CYS A 53 3.12 -7.40 38.83
CA CYS A 53 2.25 -6.82 37.83
C CYS A 53 3.02 -6.51 36.53
N LEU A 54 2.73 -7.25 35.46
CA LEU A 54 2.84 -6.72 34.10
C LEU A 54 1.51 -6.91 33.38
N LEU A 55 0.71 -5.85 33.46
CA LEU A 55 -0.41 -5.56 32.56
C LEU A 55 -0.04 -5.93 31.11
N PRO A 56 -0.95 -6.47 30.29
CA PRO A 56 -0.71 -6.62 28.86
C PRO A 56 -0.86 -5.23 28.21
N THR A 57 0.18 -4.42 28.32
CA THR A 57 0.26 -3.09 27.68
C THR A 57 0.24 -3.28 26.16
N ALA A 58 -0.87 -2.90 25.53
CA ALA A 58 -1.11 -2.31 24.21
C ALA A 58 -0.23 -2.59 22.96
N ASP A 59 0.97 -3.17 23.04
CA ASP A 59 1.96 -3.21 21.94
C ASP A 59 2.56 -4.61 21.78
N CYS A 60 1.76 -5.65 21.55
CA CYS A 60 2.24 -6.85 20.86
C CYS A 60 2.49 -6.49 19.38
N ARG A 61 3.53 -5.69 19.12
CA ARG A 61 3.96 -5.36 17.76
C ARG A 61 4.18 -6.68 17.04
N LEU A 62 3.46 -6.87 15.93
CA LEU A 62 3.59 -8.05 15.10
C LEU A 62 4.98 -8.00 14.47
N THR A 63 6.02 -8.51 15.13
CA THR A 63 7.37 -8.50 14.61
C THR A 63 7.66 -9.78 13.84
N LEU A 64 8.49 -9.67 12.80
CA LEU A 64 8.87 -10.77 11.94
C LEU A 64 10.34 -10.64 11.51
N PRO A 65 11.14 -11.71 11.48
CA PRO A 65 12.53 -11.66 11.01
C PRO A 65 12.63 -11.05 9.61
N ARG A 66 13.65 -10.22 9.39
CA ARG A 66 13.83 -9.46 8.14
C ARG A 66 13.83 -10.33 6.89
N HIS A 67 14.44 -11.52 6.94
CA HIS A 67 14.47 -12.44 5.81
C HIS A 67 13.07 -12.94 5.43
N LEU A 68 12.24 -13.34 6.40
CA LEU A 68 10.85 -13.74 6.18
C LEU A 68 10.01 -12.55 5.68
N HIS A 69 10.20 -11.36 6.25
CA HIS A 69 9.42 -10.19 5.88
C HIS A 69 9.67 -9.83 4.41
N ARG A 70 10.93 -9.95 3.98
CA ARG A 70 11.31 -9.78 2.57
C ARG A 70 10.78 -10.90 1.68
N ALA A 71 10.78 -12.15 2.14
CA ALA A 71 10.21 -13.28 1.39
C ALA A 71 8.72 -13.07 1.13
N VAL A 72 7.93 -12.77 2.16
CA VAL A 72 6.49 -12.46 2.01
C VAL A 72 6.28 -11.26 1.10
N LEU A 73 7.05 -10.18 1.26
CA LEU A 73 6.94 -9.00 0.40
C LEU A 73 7.27 -9.26 -1.07
N ARG A 74 8.16 -10.22 -1.38
CA ARG A 74 8.51 -10.59 -2.75
C ARG A 74 7.33 -11.23 -3.48
N LEU A 75 6.45 -11.94 -2.77
CA LEU A 75 5.26 -12.61 -3.30
C LEU A 75 4.01 -11.73 -3.23
N LEU A 76 3.86 -10.95 -2.14
CA LEU A 76 2.74 -10.05 -1.94
C LEU A 76 2.69 -8.93 -3.01
N ARG A 77 3.85 -8.41 -3.44
CA ARG A 77 3.89 -7.36 -4.47
C ARG A 77 3.30 -7.84 -5.82
N PRO A 78 3.70 -9.00 -6.37
CA PRO A 78 3.02 -9.64 -7.48
C PRO A 78 1.53 -9.90 -7.23
N ALA A 79 1.15 -10.43 -6.05
CA ALA A 79 -0.24 -10.72 -5.72
C ALA A 79 -1.12 -9.45 -5.74
N GLU A 80 -0.65 -8.34 -5.14
CA GLU A 80 -1.34 -7.05 -5.20
C GLU A 80 -1.44 -6.50 -6.63
N ALA A 81 -0.41 -6.72 -7.45
CA ALA A 81 -0.42 -6.33 -8.85
C ALA A 81 -1.42 -7.17 -9.68
N ALA A 82 -1.53 -8.45 -9.37
CA ALA A 82 -2.50 -9.37 -9.96
C ALA A 82 -3.92 -8.97 -9.56
N ALA A 83 -4.19 -8.71 -8.28
CA ALA A 83 -5.49 -8.24 -7.81
C ALA A 83 -5.92 -6.92 -8.48
N ARG A 84 -5.00 -5.96 -8.66
CA ARG A 84 -5.32 -4.73 -9.43
C ARG A 84 -5.73 -5.01 -10.87
N ARG A 85 -5.07 -5.98 -11.54
CA ARG A 85 -5.42 -6.40 -12.90
C ARG A 85 -6.76 -7.12 -12.93
N LEU A 86 -7.04 -7.97 -11.95
CA LEU A 86 -8.33 -8.62 -11.79
C LEU A 86 -9.47 -7.60 -11.62
N ILE A 87 -9.26 -6.55 -10.82
CA ILE A 87 -10.22 -5.44 -10.66
C ILE A 87 -10.47 -4.71 -11.99
N ILE A 88 -9.42 -4.49 -12.80
CA ILE A 88 -9.56 -3.90 -14.14
C ILE A 88 -10.42 -4.79 -15.05
N VAL A 89 -10.16 -6.10 -15.04
CA VAL A 89 -10.92 -7.08 -15.84
C VAL A 89 -12.38 -7.12 -15.39
N ALA A 90 -12.63 -7.17 -14.08
CA ALA A 90 -13.98 -7.16 -13.50
C ALA A 90 -14.73 -5.84 -13.74
N ALA A 91 -14.01 -4.74 -13.95
CA ALA A 91 -14.61 -3.45 -14.27
C ALA A 91 -14.91 -3.27 -15.76
N ARG A 92 -14.55 -4.23 -16.61
CA ARG A 92 -14.83 -4.18 -18.04
C ARG A 92 -16.34 -4.06 -18.29
N GLY A 93 -16.73 -3.14 -19.16
CA GLY A 93 -18.14 -2.91 -19.50
C GLY A 93 -18.96 -2.21 -18.42
N LEU A 94 -18.39 -1.91 -17.23
CA LEU A 94 -19.09 -1.14 -16.21
C LEU A 94 -19.11 0.36 -16.56
N VAL A 95 -20.29 0.86 -16.89
CA VAL A 95 -20.55 2.30 -17.03
C VAL A 95 -21.07 2.81 -15.69
N VAL A 96 -20.33 3.71 -15.05
CA VAL A 96 -20.77 4.36 -13.81
C VAL A 96 -21.11 5.81 -14.10
N ALA A 97 -22.37 6.16 -13.87
CA ALA A 97 -22.80 7.55 -13.86
C ALA A 97 -22.09 8.29 -12.71
N LEU A 98 -21.39 9.37 -13.06
CA LEU A 98 -20.81 10.24 -12.05
C LEU A 98 -21.89 11.21 -11.58
N PRO A 99 -21.99 11.47 -10.26
CA PRO A 99 -22.85 12.54 -9.79
C PRO A 99 -22.40 13.86 -10.41
N PRO A 100 -23.33 14.79 -10.70
CA PRO A 100 -22.98 16.08 -11.24
C PRO A 100 -21.94 16.75 -10.35
N ALA A 101 -20.98 17.44 -10.96
CA ALA A 101 -20.01 18.23 -10.22
C ALA A 101 -20.80 19.19 -9.34
N ARG A 102 -20.64 19.08 -8.00
CA ARG A 102 -21.24 20.06 -7.10
C ARG A 102 -20.77 21.44 -7.57
N PRO A 103 -21.68 22.40 -7.79
CA PRO A 103 -21.29 23.78 -8.02
C PRO A 103 -20.27 24.13 -6.95
N ARG A 104 -19.09 24.59 -7.37
CA ARG A 104 -18.16 25.19 -6.42
C ARG A 104 -18.90 26.39 -5.88
N GLU A 105 -19.42 26.27 -4.66
CA GLU A 105 -19.92 27.43 -3.93
C GLU A 105 -18.75 28.43 -3.94
N PRO A 106 -18.97 29.65 -4.49
CA PRO A 106 -17.93 30.66 -4.45
C PRO A 106 -17.53 30.79 -2.98
N GLN A 107 -16.24 30.62 -2.68
CA GLN A 107 -15.75 30.84 -1.32
C GLN A 107 -16.31 32.20 -0.87
N PRO A 108 -16.95 32.28 0.30
CA PRO A 108 -17.51 33.54 0.76
C PRO A 108 -16.39 34.58 0.73
N ALA A 109 -16.66 35.71 0.06
CA ALA A 109 -15.74 36.84 -0.11
C ALA A 109 -15.35 37.53 1.23
N SER A 110 -15.63 36.90 2.37
CA SER A 110 -15.46 37.43 3.72
C SER A 110 -14.35 36.74 4.53
N ARG A 111 -13.47 35.94 3.92
CA ARG A 111 -12.17 35.66 4.54
C ARG A 111 -11.23 36.79 4.14
N LYS A 112 -11.17 37.84 4.97
CA LYS A 112 -10.07 38.84 4.93
C LYS A 112 -8.77 38.06 4.72
N PRO A 113 -7.89 38.45 3.79
CA PRO A 113 -6.60 37.79 3.66
C PRO A 113 -5.91 37.89 5.02
N GLY A 114 -5.82 36.76 5.72
CA GLY A 114 -4.94 36.68 6.88
C GLY A 114 -3.55 37.12 6.43
N PRO A 115 -2.75 37.79 7.29
CA PRO A 115 -1.44 38.28 6.87
C PRO A 115 -0.67 37.12 6.25
N ALA A 116 -0.20 37.35 5.02
CA ALA A 116 0.57 36.38 4.25
C ALA A 116 1.65 35.79 5.14
N GLN A 117 1.91 34.49 4.98
CA GLN A 117 3.01 33.79 5.66
C GLN A 117 4.27 34.66 5.52
N SER A 118 4.76 35.23 6.61
CA SER A 118 5.92 36.11 6.59
C SER A 118 7.15 35.24 6.32
N ILE A 119 7.51 35.12 5.05
CA ILE A 119 8.81 34.57 4.65
C ILE A 119 9.84 35.64 5.00
N LEU A 120 10.52 35.50 6.15
CA LEU A 120 11.71 36.28 6.45
C LEU A 120 12.80 35.87 5.44
N ARG A 121 13.02 36.73 4.44
CA ARG A 121 14.16 36.64 3.54
C ARG A 121 15.34 37.32 4.22
N ASN A 122 16.14 36.55 4.93
CA ASN A 122 17.48 37.00 5.28
C ASN A 122 18.29 36.85 3.99
N GLY A 123 18.91 37.92 3.49
CA GLY A 123 19.52 38.02 2.15
C GLY A 123 20.65 37.03 1.80
N VAL A 124 20.79 35.92 2.54
CA VAL A 124 21.69 34.80 2.27
C VAL A 124 20.96 33.50 2.67
N GLY A 125 20.39 32.78 1.69
CA GLY A 125 19.83 31.43 1.90
C GLY A 125 18.32 31.33 2.15
N THR A 126 17.77 30.13 1.87
CA THR A 126 16.34 29.76 1.88
C THR A 126 15.57 30.26 3.10
N GLY A 127 14.53 31.07 2.88
CA GLY A 127 13.70 31.64 3.95
C GLY A 127 13.02 30.59 4.83
N ILE A 128 13.02 30.84 6.14
CA ILE A 128 12.40 29.99 7.15
C ILE A 128 10.89 30.28 7.15
N ILE A 129 10.08 29.22 7.01
CA ILE A 129 8.62 29.29 7.18
C ILE A 129 8.30 29.07 8.66
N LEU A 130 7.78 30.10 9.34
CA LEU A 130 7.24 29.97 10.69
C LEU A 130 5.80 29.42 10.63
N PRO A 131 5.49 28.26 11.24
CA PRO A 131 4.10 27.83 11.39
C PRO A 131 3.42 28.70 12.46
N ARG A 132 2.34 29.40 12.07
CA ARG A 132 1.47 30.13 13.00
C ARG A 132 0.70 29.13 13.85
N TYR A 133 0.99 29.07 15.14
CA TYR A 133 0.18 28.33 16.11
C TYR A 133 -1.19 29.01 16.21
N VAL A 134 -2.21 28.37 15.64
CA VAL A 134 -3.61 28.75 15.86
C VAL A 134 -4.15 27.73 16.86
N PRO A 135 -4.53 28.11 18.09
CA PRO A 135 -5.15 27.18 19.02
C PRO A 135 -6.49 26.74 18.41
N HIS A 136 -6.62 25.45 18.09
CA HIS A 136 -7.90 24.87 17.74
C HIS A 136 -8.71 24.71 19.04
N PRO A 137 -10.00 25.11 19.09
CA PRO A 137 -10.84 24.82 20.24
C PRO A 137 -10.95 23.30 20.40
N GLU A 138 -10.89 22.85 21.65
CA GLU A 138 -10.95 21.44 22.04
C GLU A 138 -12.26 20.81 21.59
N VAL A 139 -12.25 20.17 20.41
CA VAL A 139 -13.36 19.31 19.97
C VAL A 139 -13.21 17.98 20.71
N ARG A 140 -14.06 17.78 21.72
CA ARG A 140 -14.26 16.50 22.41
C ARG A 140 -14.56 15.40 21.39
N GLY A 141 -13.60 14.49 21.23
CA GLY A 141 -13.85 13.04 21.13
C GLY A 141 -14.90 12.54 20.15
N GLU A 142 -14.87 12.96 18.88
CA GLU A 142 -15.36 12.08 17.82
C GLU A 142 -14.20 11.19 17.38
N ALA A 143 -14.35 9.88 17.53
CA ALA A 143 -13.36 8.93 17.06
C ALA A 143 -13.16 9.12 15.55
N GLU A 144 -12.10 9.83 15.17
CA GLU A 144 -11.65 9.97 13.78
C GLU A 144 -11.81 8.62 13.08
N PRO A 145 -12.57 8.52 11.97
CA PRO A 145 -12.85 7.25 11.35
C PRO A 145 -11.51 6.59 11.03
N ARG A 146 -11.20 5.51 11.76
CA ARG A 146 -9.94 4.76 11.61
C ARG A 146 -9.85 4.37 10.15
N ARG A 147 -9.05 5.11 9.38
CA ARG A 147 -8.94 4.93 7.92
C ARG A 147 -8.40 3.53 7.70
N THR A 148 -9.28 2.62 7.31
CA THR A 148 -8.91 1.24 7.04
C THR A 148 -7.98 1.24 5.83
N PHE A 149 -6.95 0.39 5.89
CA PHE A 149 -6.04 0.26 4.77
C PHE A 149 -6.81 -0.36 3.59
N CYS A 150 -6.80 0.30 2.44
CA CYS A 150 -7.46 -0.16 1.23
C CYS A 150 -6.43 -0.49 0.15
N LEU A 151 -6.72 -1.49 -0.68
CA LEU A 151 -5.88 -1.80 -1.83
C LEU A 151 -5.84 -0.57 -2.77
N PRO A 152 -4.65 -0.08 -3.16
CA PRO A 152 -4.56 0.98 -4.16
C PRO A 152 -5.05 0.44 -5.51
N LEU A 153 -5.88 1.20 -6.22
CA LEU A 153 -6.44 0.77 -7.50
C LEU A 153 -5.41 0.75 -8.65
N LEU A 154 -4.37 1.57 -8.56
CA LEU A 154 -3.42 1.80 -9.65
C LEU A 154 -2.04 1.26 -9.30
N ASP A 155 -1.32 0.75 -10.30
CA ASP A 155 0.04 0.26 -10.09
C ASP A 155 0.96 1.42 -9.65
N PRO A 156 1.85 1.26 -8.67
CA PRO A 156 2.78 2.32 -8.30
C PRO A 156 3.71 2.67 -9.47
N LEU A 157 3.80 3.96 -9.79
CA LEU A 157 4.73 4.45 -10.82
C LEU A 157 6.18 4.24 -10.36
N PRO A 158 7.12 4.01 -11.29
CA PRO A 158 8.52 3.95 -10.93
C PRO A 158 8.94 5.29 -10.31
N ARG A 159 9.58 5.25 -9.14
CA ARG A 159 10.20 6.44 -8.56
C ARG A 159 11.49 6.70 -9.34
N TRP A 160 11.45 7.62 -10.29
CA TRP A 160 12.66 8.14 -10.91
C TRP A 160 13.36 9.04 -9.89
N GLY A 161 14.64 8.79 -9.60
CA GLY A 161 15.43 9.65 -8.70
C GLY A 161 15.27 9.41 -7.19
N GLY A 162 14.87 8.22 -6.75
CA GLY A 162 14.99 7.89 -5.32
C GLY A 162 16.45 7.96 -4.87
N SER A 163 16.76 8.77 -3.86
CA SER A 163 18.10 8.82 -3.25
C SER A 163 18.55 7.40 -2.91
N LYS A 164 19.55 6.91 -3.64
CA LYS A 164 20.22 5.68 -3.30
C LYS A 164 20.99 5.99 -2.03
N ARG A 165 20.76 5.22 -0.95
CA ARG A 165 21.69 5.27 0.18
C ARG A 165 23.10 5.10 -0.40
N PRO A 166 24.07 5.94 -0.01
CA PRO A 166 25.44 5.78 -0.49
C PRO A 166 25.87 4.34 -0.21
N ALA A 167 26.14 3.60 -1.29
CA ALA A 167 26.70 2.27 -1.15
C ALA A 167 28.12 2.41 -0.63
N ALA A 168 28.63 1.43 0.11
CA ALA A 168 30.00 1.46 0.63
C ALA A 168 31.07 1.73 -0.46
N GLY A 169 30.78 1.40 -1.73
CA GLY A 169 31.65 1.70 -2.88
C GLY A 169 31.57 3.13 -3.44
N GLY A 170 30.61 3.95 -3.00
CA GLY A 170 30.45 5.35 -3.41
C GLY A 170 31.00 6.36 -2.39
N ILE A 171 31.71 5.87 -1.37
CA ILE A 171 32.31 6.67 -0.30
C ILE A 171 33.82 6.73 -0.57
N PRO A 172 34.44 7.91 -0.56
CA PRO A 172 35.88 8.02 -0.76
C PRO A 172 36.61 7.19 0.31
N ARG A 173 37.45 6.26 -0.14
CA ARG A 173 38.27 5.39 0.73
C ARG A 173 39.59 6.04 1.15
N ILE A 174 39.80 7.28 0.76
CA ILE A 174 41.00 8.05 1.09
C ILE A 174 40.74 8.70 2.45
N CYS A 175 41.46 8.26 3.47
CA CYS A 175 41.51 8.90 4.77
C CYS A 175 42.95 9.34 5.00
N PHE A 176 43.17 10.65 5.19
CA PHE A 176 44.43 11.20 5.68
C PHE A 176 44.49 10.98 7.20
N PRO A 177 45.49 10.22 7.72
CA PRO A 177 45.65 10.01 9.15
C PRO A 177 45.73 11.35 9.89
N GLY A 178 44.88 11.53 10.90
CA GLY A 178 44.82 12.76 11.70
C GLY A 178 44.09 13.96 11.09
N LEU A 179 43.69 13.90 9.82
CA LEU A 179 43.03 15.02 9.09
C LEU A 179 41.58 14.73 8.70
N THR A 180 41.24 13.47 8.41
CA THR A 180 39.89 13.08 7.96
C THR A 180 39.39 11.84 8.69
N GLN A 181 38.16 11.89 9.20
CA GLN A 181 37.50 10.72 9.79
C GLN A 181 36.79 9.92 8.68
N PRO A 182 36.87 8.57 8.69
CA PRO A 182 36.10 7.74 7.77
C PRO A 182 34.61 8.03 7.90
N PHE A 183 33.91 8.19 6.78
CA PHE A 183 32.46 8.39 6.82
C PHE A 183 31.79 7.13 7.42
N PRO A 184 30.96 7.27 8.46
CA PRO A 184 30.33 6.11 9.09
C PRO A 184 29.33 5.48 8.11
N VAL A 185 29.67 4.28 7.62
CA VAL A 185 28.76 3.48 6.81
C VAL A 185 27.97 2.59 7.76
N PRO A 186 26.63 2.69 7.82
CA PRO A 186 25.84 1.75 8.60
C PRO A 186 26.13 0.32 8.15
N GLY A 187 26.37 -0.56 9.12
CA GLY A 187 26.55 -1.99 8.87
C GLY A 187 25.37 -2.57 8.07
N ALA A 188 25.64 -3.63 7.29
CA ALA A 188 24.57 -4.34 6.62
C ALA A 188 23.61 -4.92 7.68
N PRO A 189 22.29 -4.71 7.54
CA PRO A 189 21.34 -5.25 8.50
C PRO A 189 21.35 -6.78 8.51
N ALA A 190 21.24 -7.40 9.68
CA ALA A 190 21.30 -8.85 9.80
C ALA A 190 20.01 -9.51 9.26
N PRO A 191 20.07 -10.77 8.80
CA PRO A 191 18.90 -11.49 8.28
C PRO A 191 17.76 -11.64 9.28
N ASP A 192 18.08 -11.71 10.57
CA ASP A 192 17.14 -12.01 11.66
C ASP A 192 16.70 -10.78 12.44
N ASP A 193 17.12 -9.58 12.01
CA ASP A 193 16.64 -8.32 12.58
C ASP A 193 15.10 -8.30 12.65
N PRO A 194 14.50 -8.03 13.82
CA PRO A 194 13.05 -7.93 13.94
C PRO A 194 12.54 -6.71 13.15
N ILE A 195 11.54 -6.93 12.30
CA ILE A 195 10.85 -5.88 11.55
C ILE A 195 9.39 -5.84 12.00
N ASP A 196 8.86 -4.63 12.23
CA ASP A 196 7.43 -4.43 12.43
C ASP A 196 6.63 -4.82 11.17
N ALA A 197 5.78 -5.83 11.32
CA ALA A 197 4.91 -6.41 10.31
C ALA A 197 3.45 -5.91 10.42
N ALA A 198 3.13 -4.91 11.25
CA ALA A 198 1.80 -4.32 11.31
C ALA A 198 1.31 -3.83 9.94
N ARG A 199 2.18 -3.14 9.19
CA ARG A 199 1.86 -2.69 7.82
C ARG A 199 1.71 -3.85 6.84
N LEU A 200 2.45 -4.94 7.03
CA LEU A 200 2.34 -6.14 6.20
C LEU A 200 0.96 -6.79 6.40
N ASN A 201 0.53 -6.92 7.65
CA ASN A 201 -0.79 -7.44 8.01
C ASN A 201 -1.92 -6.57 7.42
N LEU A 202 -1.84 -5.25 7.55
CA LEU A 202 -2.82 -4.34 6.95
C LEU A 202 -2.95 -4.50 5.43
N ARG A 203 -1.84 -4.79 4.73
CA ARG A 203 -1.83 -5.04 3.29
C ARG A 203 -2.47 -6.38 2.92
N LEU A 204 -2.18 -7.43 3.67
CA LEU A 204 -2.81 -8.74 3.49
C LEU A 204 -4.32 -8.66 3.72
N GLN A 205 -4.76 -7.97 4.77
CA GLN A 205 -6.19 -7.75 5.03
C GLN A 205 -6.87 -6.95 3.93
N ALA A 206 -6.22 -5.89 3.42
CA ALA A 206 -6.78 -5.11 2.33
C ALA A 206 -6.85 -5.89 1.02
N LEU A 207 -5.90 -6.78 0.76
CA LEU A 207 -5.95 -7.72 -0.36
C LEU A 207 -7.11 -8.70 -0.19
N GLY A 208 -7.28 -9.29 1.00
CA GLY A 208 -8.41 -10.18 1.31
C GLY A 208 -9.76 -9.51 1.07
N ARG A 209 -10.00 -8.33 1.67
CA ARG A 209 -11.23 -7.55 1.48
C ARG A 209 -11.50 -7.20 0.01
N ALA A 210 -10.46 -6.87 -0.74
CA ALA A 210 -10.61 -6.57 -2.17
C ALA A 210 -10.98 -7.80 -3.00
N LEU A 211 -10.47 -8.98 -2.63
CA LEU A 211 -10.84 -10.24 -3.27
C LEU A 211 -12.24 -10.69 -2.83
N ASP A 212 -12.63 -10.50 -1.57
CA ASP A 212 -13.97 -10.85 -1.08
C ASP A 212 -15.04 -10.01 -1.78
N ASP A 213 -14.86 -8.68 -1.85
CA ASP A 213 -15.80 -7.73 -2.46
C ASP A 213 -15.32 -7.21 -3.84
N LEU A 214 -14.99 -8.11 -4.76
CA LEU A 214 -14.47 -7.71 -6.08
C LEU A 214 -15.39 -6.73 -6.86
N PRO A 215 -16.74 -6.91 -6.90
CA PRO A 215 -17.62 -5.98 -7.60
C PRO A 215 -17.58 -4.55 -7.04
N ARG A 216 -17.34 -4.40 -5.72
CA ARG A 216 -17.24 -3.09 -5.06
C ARG A 216 -16.00 -2.33 -5.56
N GLU A 217 -14.86 -3.01 -5.61
CA GLU A 217 -13.62 -2.42 -6.12
C GLU A 217 -13.69 -2.16 -7.63
N ALA A 218 -14.38 -3.01 -8.41
CA ALA A 218 -14.64 -2.80 -9.82
C ALA A 218 -15.44 -1.51 -10.09
N ARG A 219 -16.51 -1.25 -9.32
CA ARG A 219 -17.26 0.02 -9.38
C ARG A 219 -16.39 1.21 -8.99
N ARG A 220 -15.54 1.07 -7.97
CA ARG A 220 -14.60 2.12 -7.54
C ARG A 220 -13.61 2.46 -8.65
N PHE A 221 -13.11 1.45 -9.36
CA PHE A 221 -12.26 1.61 -10.53
C PHE A 221 -12.99 2.27 -11.70
N ALA A 222 -14.23 1.85 -12.00
CA ALA A 222 -15.05 2.46 -13.05
C ALA A 222 -15.32 3.96 -12.78
N ARG A 223 -15.61 4.34 -11.52
CA ARG A 223 -15.72 5.76 -11.12
C ARG A 223 -14.43 6.53 -11.35
N TRP A 224 -13.29 5.94 -11.01
CA TRP A 224 -11.99 6.57 -11.27
C TRP A 224 -11.77 6.77 -12.79
N THR A 225 -12.10 5.77 -13.61
CA THR A 225 -11.98 5.83 -15.06
C THR A 225 -12.87 6.93 -15.65
N ALA A 226 -14.12 7.04 -15.21
CA ALA A 226 -15.03 8.10 -15.63
C ALA A 226 -14.51 9.49 -15.24
N ARG A 227 -14.01 9.66 -14.00
CA ARG A 227 -13.46 10.95 -13.54
C ARG A 227 -12.24 11.36 -14.34
N ARG A 228 -11.41 10.39 -14.72
CA ARG A 228 -10.23 10.62 -15.54
C ARG A 228 -10.61 11.02 -16.97
N ARG A 229 -11.61 10.38 -17.59
CA ARG A 229 -12.12 10.75 -18.92
C ARG A 229 -12.60 12.20 -18.93
N LEU A 230 -13.45 12.57 -17.97
CA LEU A 230 -13.89 13.97 -17.80
C LEU A 230 -12.72 14.95 -17.57
N ALA A 231 -11.73 14.58 -16.75
CA ALA A 231 -10.57 15.43 -16.53
C ALA A 231 -9.73 15.63 -17.80
N CYS A 232 -9.61 14.58 -18.64
CA CYS A 232 -8.94 14.65 -19.93
C CYS A 232 -9.70 15.53 -20.93
N GLU A 233 -11.03 15.43 -20.98
CA GLU A 233 -11.90 16.30 -21.78
C GLU A 233 -11.77 17.78 -21.36
N GLN A 234 -11.54 18.03 -20.06
CA GLN A 234 -11.22 19.35 -19.50
C GLN A 234 -9.75 19.77 -19.69
N GLY A 235 -8.96 19.05 -20.50
CA GLY A 235 -7.56 19.37 -20.77
C GLY A 235 -6.59 19.14 -19.59
N ARG A 236 -7.00 18.47 -18.52
CA ARG A 236 -6.11 18.20 -17.37
C ARG A 236 -5.16 17.04 -17.68
N VAL A 237 -3.87 17.31 -17.55
CA VAL A 237 -2.84 16.28 -17.65
C VAL A 237 -2.83 15.40 -16.40
N GLY A 238 -2.89 14.09 -16.61
CA GLY A 238 -2.90 13.10 -15.54
C GLY A 238 -2.43 11.74 -16.02
N ARG A 239 -2.55 10.74 -15.16
CA ARG A 239 -2.10 9.38 -15.47
C ARG A 239 -2.96 8.73 -16.56
N SER A 240 -2.37 8.43 -17.71
CA SER A 240 -3.05 7.87 -18.90
C SER A 240 -3.45 6.40 -18.78
N SER A 241 -2.70 5.57 -18.05
CA SER A 241 -2.98 4.13 -17.87
C SER A 241 -3.03 3.72 -16.40
N PRO A 242 -3.98 2.87 -15.98
CA PRO A 242 -4.01 2.33 -14.62
C PRO A 242 -2.86 1.35 -14.33
N LEU A 243 -2.33 0.73 -15.39
CA LEU A 243 -1.16 -0.15 -15.33
C LEU A 243 0.12 0.69 -15.28
N LYS A 244 1.20 0.09 -14.84
CA LYS A 244 2.52 0.72 -14.88
C LYS A 244 3.00 0.83 -16.34
N PRO A 245 3.46 2.00 -16.82
CA PRO A 245 3.98 2.14 -18.17
C PRO A 245 5.26 1.32 -18.38
N GLY A 246 5.41 0.76 -19.59
CA GLY A 246 6.56 -0.05 -20.03
C GLY A 246 6.35 -1.56 -20.00
N ARG A 247 6.72 -2.26 -21.10
CA ARG A 247 6.60 -3.73 -21.27
C ARG A 247 7.36 -4.56 -20.21
N ALA A 248 8.27 -3.95 -19.45
CA ALA A 248 9.20 -4.63 -18.53
C ALA A 248 9.01 -4.28 -17.05
N ALA A 249 8.02 -3.45 -16.68
CA ALA A 249 7.92 -2.93 -15.31
C ALA A 249 6.98 -3.73 -14.39
N ALA A 250 6.19 -4.65 -14.95
CA ALA A 250 5.26 -5.50 -14.23
C ALA A 250 5.76 -6.95 -14.03
N LEU A 251 6.64 -7.44 -14.91
CA LEU A 251 7.19 -8.79 -14.81
C LEU A 251 8.59 -8.74 -14.16
N PRO A 252 8.82 -9.41 -13.01
CA PRO A 252 10.15 -9.49 -12.42
C PRO A 252 11.18 -10.07 -13.40
N LYS A 253 12.46 -9.73 -13.20
CA LYS A 253 13.57 -10.19 -14.06
C LYS A 253 13.62 -11.72 -14.23
N SER A 254 13.11 -12.47 -13.24
CA SER A 254 12.95 -13.94 -13.30
C SER A 254 12.10 -14.43 -14.48
N PHE A 255 11.11 -13.65 -14.94
CA PHE A 255 10.33 -13.98 -16.12
C PHE A 255 11.15 -13.97 -17.42
N ARG A 256 12.24 -13.20 -17.49
CA ARG A 256 13.13 -13.23 -18.66
C ARG A 256 13.97 -14.50 -18.75
N ARG A 257 14.04 -15.29 -17.66
CA ARG A 257 14.79 -16.55 -17.58
C ARG A 257 13.90 -17.80 -17.60
N GLY A 258 12.62 -17.66 -17.94
CA GLY A 258 11.75 -18.80 -18.29
C GLY A 258 11.29 -19.71 -17.16
N ARG A 259 11.54 -19.40 -15.88
CA ARG A 259 11.02 -20.22 -14.75
C ARG A 259 10.21 -19.37 -13.77
N PRO A 260 8.87 -19.47 -13.76
CA PRO A 260 8.07 -18.92 -12.67
C PRO A 260 8.41 -19.71 -11.40
N ALA A 261 8.97 -19.05 -10.39
CA ALA A 261 9.34 -19.71 -9.14
C ALA A 261 8.11 -20.01 -8.25
N HIS A 262 6.99 -19.32 -8.47
CA HIS A 262 5.78 -19.40 -7.65
C HIS A 262 4.53 -19.13 -8.49
N GLU A 263 3.43 -19.79 -8.16
CA GLU A 263 2.12 -19.72 -8.83
C GLU A 263 1.61 -18.28 -9.05
N VAL A 264 1.87 -17.37 -8.09
CA VAL A 264 1.51 -15.95 -8.18
C VAL A 264 2.05 -15.26 -9.45
N HIS A 265 3.16 -15.75 -9.98
CA HIS A 265 3.77 -15.22 -11.20
C HIS A 265 2.98 -15.61 -12.45
N ASP A 266 2.45 -16.82 -12.51
CA ASP A 266 1.62 -17.26 -13.64
C ASP A 266 0.26 -16.56 -13.60
N ILE A 267 -0.37 -16.48 -12.44
CA ILE A 267 -1.61 -15.69 -12.23
C ILE A 267 -1.42 -14.24 -12.69
N LEU A 268 -0.31 -13.60 -12.29
CA LEU A 268 -0.01 -12.23 -12.69
C LEU A 268 0.18 -12.10 -14.21
N ARG A 269 0.76 -13.10 -14.88
CA ARG A 269 0.96 -13.12 -16.34
C ARG A 269 -0.39 -13.16 -17.05
N ASP A 270 -1.25 -14.09 -16.65
CA ASP A 270 -2.56 -14.29 -17.27
C ASP A 270 -3.44 -13.06 -17.10
N LEU A 271 -3.55 -12.55 -15.86
CA LEU A 271 -4.31 -11.34 -15.56
C LEU A 271 -3.72 -10.10 -16.24
N HIS A 272 -2.41 -10.05 -16.50
CA HIS A 272 -1.83 -8.94 -17.24
C HIS A 272 -2.29 -8.93 -18.70
N GLY A 273 -2.37 -10.09 -19.35
CA GLY A 273 -2.94 -10.23 -20.69
C GLY A 273 -4.41 -9.82 -20.72
N LEU A 274 -5.21 -10.39 -19.82
CA LEU A 274 -6.64 -10.07 -19.70
C LEU A 274 -6.90 -8.59 -19.41
N ALA A 275 -6.12 -7.97 -18.53
CA ALA A 275 -6.29 -6.56 -18.20
C ALA A 275 -5.91 -5.64 -19.37
N ARG A 276 -4.95 -6.03 -20.23
CA ARG A 276 -4.66 -5.27 -21.46
C ARG A 276 -5.83 -5.38 -22.43
N TRP A 277 -6.33 -6.60 -22.65
CA TRP A 277 -7.48 -6.81 -23.52
C TRP A 277 -8.75 -6.09 -23.02
N ALA A 278 -8.96 -6.04 -21.70
CA ALA A 278 -10.07 -5.30 -21.10
C ALA A 278 -9.95 -3.77 -21.24
N LEU A 279 -8.73 -3.25 -21.40
CA LEU A 279 -8.47 -1.81 -21.58
C LEU A 279 -8.40 -1.37 -23.04
N GLU A 280 -8.16 -2.31 -23.97
CA GLU A 280 -8.29 -2.05 -25.40
C GLU A 280 -9.73 -1.62 -25.70
N LYS A 281 -9.87 -0.56 -26.51
CA LYS A 281 -11.19 -0.12 -26.94
C LYS A 281 -11.81 -1.27 -27.74
N PRO A 282 -13.08 -1.65 -27.49
CA PRO A 282 -13.73 -2.59 -28.41
C PRO A 282 -13.68 -1.97 -29.80
N ASP A 283 -13.25 -2.77 -30.79
CA ASP A 283 -13.25 -2.35 -32.19
C ASP A 283 -14.68 -1.93 -32.53
N THR A 284 -14.88 -0.63 -32.70
CA THR A 284 -16.08 -0.08 -33.30
C THR A 284 -15.93 -0.27 -34.80
N SER A 285 -16.36 -1.42 -35.30
CA SER A 285 -16.72 -1.63 -36.70
C SER A 285 -18.15 -1.16 -36.94
#